data_AF-A0A1G3FU97-F1
#
_entry.id   AF-A0A1G3FU97-F1
#
_cell.length_a   1.000
_cell.length_b   1.000
_cell.length_c   1.000
_cell.angle_alpha   90.00
_cell.angle_beta   90.00
_cell.angle_gamma   90.00
#
_symmetry.space_group_name_H-M   'P 1'
#
loop_
_entity.id
_entity.type
_entity.pdbx_description
1 polymer ?
#
loop_
_entity_poly.entity_id
_entity_poly.type
_entity_poly.pdbx_seq_one_letter_code
_entity_poly.pdbx_strand_id
1 'polypeptide(L)'
;MREMLTLYCDEFDSSALRQIEGVKAVSSQPIVRRVPVPGPITFGRGLEITLTCDDGAFEGTRAFLLGAVMQQFFARYVSINSFTETVLRTLERNEVARWPARLGTRQTL
;
A
#
# COMPACT_ATOMS: atom_id res chain seq x y z
N MET A 1 3.49 -0.47 -11.94
CA MET A 1 3.53 0.33 -10.69
C MET A 1 4.78 1.21 -10.60
N ARG A 2 6.00 0.68 -10.79
CA ARG A 2 7.21 1.53 -10.87
C ARG A 2 7.07 2.66 -11.88
N GLU A 3 6.62 2.36 -13.10
CA GLU A 3 6.35 3.36 -14.16
C GLU A 3 5.34 4.44 -13.76
N MET A 4 4.36 4.10 -12.91
CA MET A 4 3.38 5.06 -12.44
C MET A 4 3.97 5.96 -11.35
N LEU A 5 4.85 5.42 -10.50
CA LEU A 5 5.56 6.19 -9.48
C LEU A 5 6.59 7.15 -10.09
N THR A 6 7.23 6.77 -11.20
CA THR A 6 8.13 7.68 -11.94
C THR A 6 7.40 8.88 -12.53
N LEU A 7 6.12 8.77 -12.88
CA LEU A 7 5.31 9.91 -13.34
C LEU A 7 5.02 10.94 -12.23
N TYR A 8 5.20 10.55 -10.96
CA TYR A 8 5.01 11.44 -9.80
C TYR A 8 6.34 11.86 -9.15
N CYS A 9 7.49 11.40 -9.66
CA CYS A 9 8.80 11.85 -9.21
C CYS A 9 9.35 12.91 -10.15
N ASP A 10 9.90 13.97 -9.55
CA ASP A 10 10.78 14.88 -10.25
C ASP A 10 12.04 14.09 -10.67
N GLU A 11 12.37 14.13 -11.95
CA GLU A 11 13.47 13.38 -12.56
C GLU A 11 14.85 13.78 -12.00
N PHE A 12 14.93 14.92 -11.29
CA PHE A 12 16.12 15.39 -10.60
C PHE A 12 16.21 14.96 -9.12
N ASP A 13 15.18 14.33 -8.55
CA ASP A 13 15.23 13.79 -7.19
C ASP A 13 15.81 12.37 -7.16
N SER A 14 17.14 12.31 -7.14
CA SER A 14 17.93 11.08 -6.99
C SER A 14 17.54 10.25 -5.75
N SER A 15 17.02 10.88 -4.70
CA SER A 15 16.60 10.18 -3.48
C SER A 15 15.26 9.47 -3.66
N ALA A 16 14.38 10.04 -4.49
CA ALA A 16 13.09 9.44 -4.84
C ALA A 16 13.25 8.31 -5.87
N LEU A 17 14.14 8.48 -6.86
CA LEU A 17 14.51 7.43 -7.81
C LEU A 17 15.08 6.19 -7.09
N ARG A 18 15.99 6.39 -6.13
CA ARG A 18 16.55 5.30 -5.32
C ARG A 18 15.49 4.54 -4.50
N GLN A 19 14.49 5.27 -3.98
CA GLN A 19 13.35 4.66 -3.27
C GLN A 19 12.47 3.84 -4.22
N ILE A 20 12.23 4.32 -5.44
CA ILE A 20 11.48 3.57 -6.47
C ILE A 20 12.22 2.28 -6.86
N GLU A 21 13.54 2.34 -7.05
CA GLU A 21 14.37 1.16 -7.29
C GLU A 21 14.42 0.20 -6.08
N GLY A 22 14.22 0.75 -4.89
CA GLY A 22 14.10 0.01 -3.64
C GLY A 22 12.84 -0.84 -3.53
N VAL A 23 11.75 -0.51 -4.23
CA VAL A 23 10.55 -1.34 -4.28
C VAL A 23 10.83 -2.54 -5.16
N LYS A 24 11.11 -3.71 -4.59
CA LYS A 24 11.49 -4.93 -5.32
C LYS A 24 10.30 -5.69 -5.90
N ALA A 25 9.21 -5.77 -5.14
CA ALA A 25 8.01 -6.47 -5.58
C ALA A 25 6.75 -5.79 -5.06
N VAL A 26 5.68 -5.96 -5.84
CA VAL A 26 4.33 -5.55 -5.47
C VAL A 26 3.44 -6.73 -5.79
N SER A 27 2.72 -7.23 -4.79
CA SER A 27 1.72 -8.28 -4.99
C SER A 27 0.38 -7.84 -4.43
N SER A 28 -0.68 -8.35 -5.03
CA SER A 28 -2.05 -8.10 -4.58
C SER A 28 -2.80 -9.41 -4.47
N GLN A 29 -3.48 -9.61 -3.35
CA GLN A 29 -4.27 -10.81 -3.13
C GLN A 29 -5.65 -10.49 -2.56
N PRO A 30 -6.72 -11.15 -3.03
CA PRO A 30 -8.05 -10.96 -2.47
C PRO A 30 -8.08 -11.50 -1.04
N ILE A 31 -8.62 -10.72 -0.11
CA ILE A 31 -8.75 -11.09 1.30
C ILE A 31 -10.17 -10.85 1.80
N VAL A 32 -10.53 -11.61 2.84
CA VAL A 32 -11.79 -11.41 3.58
C VAL A 32 -11.42 -11.02 5.01
N ARG A 33 -11.99 -9.91 5.48
CA ARG A 33 -11.75 -9.38 6.83
C ARG A 33 -13.04 -8.92 7.48
N ARG A 34 -13.05 -8.93 8.81
CA ARG A 34 -14.11 -8.33 9.60
C ARG A 34 -14.07 -6.82 9.42
N VAL A 35 -15.18 -6.23 8.99
CA VAL A 35 -15.28 -4.78 8.81
C VAL A 35 -15.65 -4.14 10.16
N PRO A 36 -14.93 -3.11 10.63
CA PRO A 36 -15.26 -2.41 11.87
C PRO A 36 -16.40 -1.40 11.63
N VAL A 37 -17.60 -1.90 11.34
CA VAL A 37 -18.83 -1.11 11.24
C VAL A 37 -19.74 -1.37 12.44
N PRO A 38 -20.50 -0.36 12.93
CA PRO A 38 -21.53 -0.58 13.94
C PRO A 38 -22.59 -1.58 13.44
N GLY A 39 -22.95 -2.56 14.26
CA GLY A 39 -23.97 -3.56 13.94
C GLY A 39 -23.45 -5.01 13.98
N PRO A 40 -24.16 -5.96 13.35
CA PRO A 40 -23.76 -7.36 13.29
C PRO A 40 -22.34 -7.53 12.72
N ILE A 41 -21.65 -8.60 13.12
CA ILE A 41 -20.33 -8.93 12.58
C ILE A 41 -20.47 -9.18 11.07
N THR A 42 -19.90 -8.28 10.27
CA THR A 42 -19.89 -8.40 8.81
C THR A 42 -18.48 -8.65 8.30
N PHE A 43 -18.37 -9.55 7.33
CA PHE A 43 -17.13 -9.82 6.60
C PHE A 43 -17.20 -9.13 5.24
N GLY A 44 -16.21 -8.28 4.98
CA GLY A 44 -16.03 -7.62 3.70
C GLY A 44 -15.04 -8.41 2.83
N ARG A 45 -15.14 -8.23 1.51
CA ARG A 45 -14.07 -8.60 0.58
C ARG A 45 -13.21 -7.36 0.34
N GLY A 46 -11.91 -7.57 0.25
CA GLY A 46 -10.94 -6.52 0.01
C GLY A 46 -9.71 -7.05 -0.70
N LEU A 47 -8.76 -6.16 -0.91
CA LEU A 47 -7.48 -6.47 -1.53
C LEU A 47 -6.37 -6.16 -0.52
N GLU A 48 -5.53 -7.14 -0.23
CA GLU A 48 -4.27 -6.91 0.45
C GLU A 48 -3.22 -6.60 -0.61
N ILE A 49 -2.58 -5.45 -0.49
CA ILE A 49 -1.48 -5.06 -1.35
C ILE A 49 -0.21 -5.11 -0.52
N THR A 50 0.71 -5.98 -0.93
CA THR A 50 2.00 -6.16 -0.30
C THR A 50 3.06 -5.45 -1.11
N LEU A 51 3.79 -4.53 -0.46
CA LEU A 51 4.96 -3.85 -0.99
C LEU A 51 6.20 -4.47 -0.36
N THR A 52 7.05 -5.08 -1.18
CA THR A 52 8.35 -5.61 -0.73
C THR A 52 9.44 -4.61 -1.10
N CYS A 53 10.10 -4.07 -0.08
CA CYS A 53 11.18 -3.09 -0.21
C CYS A 53 12.53 -3.68 0.20
N ASP A 54 13.60 -3.14 -0.36
CA ASP A 54 14.98 -3.45 0.03
C ASP A 54 15.46 -2.44 1.07
N ASP A 55 15.83 -2.91 2.26
CA ASP A 55 16.29 -2.05 3.37
C ASP A 55 17.50 -1.20 2.95
N GLY A 56 18.37 -1.69 2.05
CA GLY A 56 19.53 -0.95 1.57
C GLY A 56 19.19 0.23 0.66
N ALA A 57 17.99 0.28 0.10
CA ALA A 57 17.50 1.38 -0.73
C ALA A 57 16.71 2.43 0.07
N PHE A 58 16.33 2.11 1.32
CA PHE A 58 15.58 2.99 2.20
C PHE A 58 16.37 3.27 3.47
N GLU A 59 17.00 4.45 3.55
CA GLU A 59 17.61 4.90 4.80
C GLU A 59 16.52 5.17 5.86
N GLY A 60 16.35 4.22 6.79
CA GLY A 60 15.48 4.34 7.95
C GLY A 60 13.97 4.32 7.64
N THR A 61 13.26 5.39 8.01
CA THR A 61 11.78 5.44 8.02
C THR A 61 11.14 5.75 6.66
N ARG A 62 11.94 5.90 5.60
CA ARG A 62 11.45 6.31 4.26
C ARG A 62 10.53 5.27 3.62
N ALA A 63 10.78 3.98 3.84
CA ALA A 63 9.91 2.90 3.37
C ALA A 63 8.52 2.97 3.99
N PHE A 64 8.43 3.39 5.26
CA PHE A 64 7.17 3.55 5.97
C PHE A 64 6.33 4.69 5.39
N LEU A 65 6.96 5.83 5.09
CA LEU A 65 6.29 6.96 4.45
C LEU A 65 5.74 6.57 3.07
N LEU A 66 6.56 5.87 2.26
CA LEU A 66 6.12 5.33 0.97
C LEU A 66 4.92 4.40 1.14
N GLY A 67 4.97 3.46 2.10
CA GLY A 67 3.85 2.57 2.41
C GLY A 67 2.57 3.32 2.78
N ALA A 68 2.67 4.38 3.58
CA ALA A 68 1.53 5.21 4.00
C ALA A 68 0.94 6.02 2.83
N VAL A 69 1.77 6.60 1.97
CA VAL A 69 1.31 7.31 0.76
C VAL A 69 0.64 6.32 -0.19
N MET A 70 1.25 5.15 -0.37
CA MET A 70 0.71 4.10 -1.23
C MET A 70 -0.63 3.59 -0.73
N GLN A 71 -0.80 3.43 0.58
CA GLN A 71 -2.09 3.08 1.18
C GLN A 71 -3.18 4.08 0.75
N GLN A 72 -2.91 5.39 0.82
CA GLN A 72 -3.89 6.41 0.45
C GLN A 72 -4.17 6.43 -1.05
N PHE A 73 -3.16 6.16 -1.87
CA PHE A 73 -3.29 6.03 -3.32
C PHE A 73 -4.16 4.82 -3.70
N PHE A 74 -3.89 3.65 -3.13
CA PHE A 74 -4.65 2.42 -3.40
C PHE A 74 -6.10 2.51 -2.94
N ALA A 75 -6.36 3.15 -1.79
CA ALA A 75 -7.72 3.38 -1.31
C ALA A 75 -8.57 4.22 -2.29
N ARG A 76 -7.94 5.03 -3.16
CA ARG A 76 -8.63 5.80 -4.21
C ARG A 76 -8.85 5.01 -5.51
N TYR A 77 -8.04 3.99 -5.77
CA TYR A 77 -8.11 3.19 -7.01
C TYR A 77 -9.00 1.94 -6.90
N VAL A 78 -9.36 1.53 -5.68
CA VAL A 78 -10.28 0.40 -5.46
C VAL A 78 -11.75 0.83 -5.58
N SER A 79 -12.61 -0.10 -6.03
CA SER A 79 -14.05 0.12 -6.18
C SER A 79 -14.74 0.42 -4.83
N ILE A 80 -15.88 1.12 -4.85
CA ILE A 80 -16.70 1.46 -3.66
C ILE A 80 -16.83 0.28 -2.68
N ASN A 81 -17.02 -0.92 -3.22
CA ASN A 81 -17.47 -2.09 -2.46
C ASN A 81 -16.33 -2.94 -1.89
N SER A 82 -15.09 -2.48 -1.97
CA SER A 82 -13.92 -3.22 -1.53
C SER A 82 -13.05 -2.37 -0.61
N PHE A 83 -12.48 -2.97 0.42
CA PHE A 83 -11.46 -2.32 1.24
C PHE A 83 -10.05 -2.66 0.74
N THR A 84 -9.08 -1.82 1.07
CA THR A 84 -7.65 -2.11 0.84
C THR A 84 -6.90 -2.23 2.15
N GLU A 85 -6.12 -3.29 2.30
CA GLU A 85 -5.04 -3.39 3.29
C GLU A 85 -3.71 -3.17 2.57
N THR A 86 -2.81 -2.44 3.21
CA THR A 86 -1.45 -2.25 2.68
C THR A 86 -0.47 -2.82 3.68
N VAL A 87 0.40 -3.72 3.20
CA VAL A 87 1.42 -4.38 3.99
C VAL A 87 2.77 -3.99 3.42
N LEU A 88 3.62 -3.43 4.27
CA LEU A 88 5.02 -3.18 3.96
C LEU A 88 5.87 -4.31 4.53
N ARG A 89 6.60 -4.95 3.63
CA ARG A 89 7.56 -6.00 3.91
C ARG A 89 8.93 -5.52 3.47
N THR A 90 9.97 -5.92 4.17
CA THR A 90 11.33 -5.74 3.67
C THR A 90 12.00 -7.09 3.48
N LEU A 91 13.09 -7.11 2.71
CA LEU A 91 13.83 -8.35 2.46
C LEU A 91 14.42 -8.92 3.75
N GLU A 92 14.85 -8.05 4.68
CA GLU A 92 15.43 -8.49 5.96
C GLU A 92 14.37 -8.65 7.06
N ARG A 93 13.29 -7.85 7.02
CA ARG A 93 12.21 -7.87 8.02
C ARG A 93 10.88 -8.17 7.34
N ASN A 94 10.41 -9.40 7.52
CA ASN A 94 9.20 -9.93 6.88
C ASN A 94 8.01 -8.97 6.85
N GLU A 95 7.48 -8.50 7.98
CA GLU A 95 6.40 -7.49 8.02
C GLU A 95 6.87 -6.35 8.91
N VAL A 96 6.99 -5.17 8.32
CA VAL A 96 7.48 -3.96 8.99
C VAL A 96 6.32 -3.07 9.40
N ALA A 97 5.29 -2.99 8.56
CA ALA A 97 4.10 -2.24 8.85
C ALA A 97 2.89 -2.81 8.13
N ARG A 98 1.73 -2.71 8.78
CA ARG A 98 0.44 -3.00 8.18
C ARG A 98 -0.49 -1.84 8.48
N TRP A 99 -1.05 -1.28 7.43
CA TRP A 99 -2.12 -0.32 7.56
C TRP A 99 -3.47 -1.05 7.48
N PRO A 100 -4.36 -0.85 8.47
CA PRO A 100 -5.60 -1.59 8.57
C PRO A 100 -6.54 -1.26 7.41
N ALA A 101 -7.46 -2.19 7.14
CA ALA A 101 -8.48 -2.11 6.11
C ALA A 101 -9.18 -0.74 6.14
N ARG A 102 -8.96 0.06 5.10
CA ARG A 102 -9.76 1.26 4.84
C ARG A 102 -10.88 0.90 3.89
N LEU A 103 -12.12 1.14 4.32
CA LEU A 103 -13.29 1.07 3.45
C LEU A 103 -13.10 2.03 2.27
N GLY A 104 -13.36 1.56 1.05
CA GLY A 104 -13.34 2.41 -0.13
C GLY A 104 -14.34 3.55 0.04
N THR A 105 -13.88 4.80 -0.03
CA THR A 105 -14.72 6.01 0.06
C THR A 105 -15.28 6.45 -1.28
N ARG A 106 -15.16 5.62 -2.32
CA ARG A 106 -15.73 5.95 -3.62
C ARG A 106 -17.26 6.04 -3.40
N GLN A 107 -17.88 7.12 -3.85
CA GLN A 107 -19.34 7.29 -3.77
C GLN A 107 -19.96 6.52 -4.94
N THR A 108 -20.97 5.70 -4.64
CA THR A 108 -21.86 5.15 -5.66
C THR A 108 -22.66 6.32 -6.20
N LEU A 109 -22.46 6.66 -7.49
CA LEU A 109 -23.32 7.60 -8.21
C LEU A 109 -24.72 7.00 -8.38
#